data_AF-A0A0F9VD73-F1
#
_entry.id   AF-A0A0F9VD73-F1
#
_cell.length_a   1.000
_cell.length_b   1.000
_cell.length_c   1.000
_cell.angle_alpha   90.00
_cell.angle_beta   90.00
_cell.angle_gamma   90.00
#
_symmetry.space_group_name_H-M   'P 1'
#
loop_
_entity.id
_entity.type
_entity.pdbx_description
1 polymer ?
#
loop_
_entity_poly.entity_id
_entity_poly.type
_entity_poly.pdbx_seq_one_letter_code
_entity_poly.pdbx_strand_id
1 'polypeptide(L)'
;MGDKERLDWLEKRDGEALISDDAGRWAISSGGMQNVPNADEAIAISTLFFVEAVDWQPSIREAIDVAIEKELVEAGTTQIV
;
A
#
# COMPACT_ATOMS: atom_id res chain seq x y z
N MET A 1 8.30 2.15 14.54
CA MET A 1 7.23 3.11 14.23
C MET A 1 6.06 2.88 15.17
N GLY A 2 5.39 3.94 15.64
CA GLY A 2 4.17 3.84 16.44
C GLY A 2 2.91 3.69 15.58
N ASP A 3 1.82 3.17 16.14
CA ASP A 3 0.58 2.96 15.39
C ASP A 3 -0.01 4.26 14.83
N LYS A 4 0.07 5.35 15.60
CA LYS A 4 -0.37 6.67 15.11
C LYS A 4 0.41 7.08 13.86
N GLU A 5 1.73 6.92 13.85
CA GLU A 5 2.57 7.29 12.71
C GLU A 5 2.24 6.46 11.47
N ARG A 6 1.98 5.16 11.64
CA ARG A 6 1.55 4.26 10.57
C ARG A 6 0.23 4.69 9.94
N LEU A 7 -0.76 5.00 10.79
CA LEU A 7 -2.07 5.45 10.33
C LEU A 7 -1.99 6.84 9.67
N ASP A 8 -1.25 7.78 10.28
CA ASP A 8 -1.02 9.11 9.71
C ASP A 8 -0.28 9.04 8.35
N TRP A 9 0.57 8.03 8.13
CA TRP A 9 1.21 7.76 6.83
C TRP A 9 0.21 7.18 5.83
N LEU A 10 -0.60 6.19 6.24
CA LEU A 10 -1.58 5.51 5.39
C LEU A 10 -2.71 6.45 4.94
N GLU A 11 -3.20 7.33 5.82
CA GLU A 11 -4.27 8.29 5.52
C GLU A 11 -3.91 9.32 4.43
N LYS A 12 -2.62 9.42 4.06
CA LYS A 12 -2.13 10.32 3.01
C LYS A 12 -1.97 9.65 1.65
N ARG A 13 -2.36 8.37 1.51
CA ARG A 13 -2.12 7.55 0.32
C ARG A 13 -3.35 7.50 -0.56
N ASP A 14 -3.39 8.38 -1.55
CA ASP A 14 -4.46 8.40 -2.56
C ASP A 14 -4.21 7.38 -3.66
N GLY A 15 -5.18 6.50 -3.91
CA GLY A 15 -5.12 5.51 -5.00
C GLY A 15 -4.33 4.23 -4.68
N GLU A 16 -3.75 4.13 -3.49
CA GLU A 16 -3.14 2.89 -2.98
C GLU A 16 -4.20 2.01 -2.27
N ALA A 17 -3.92 0.71 -2.14
CA ALA A 17 -4.80 -0.21 -1.42
C ALA A 17 -4.08 -1.01 -0.35
N LEU A 18 -4.72 -1.10 0.82
CA LEU A 18 -4.47 -2.12 1.84
C LEU A 18 -5.27 -3.37 1.50
N ILE A 19 -4.58 -4.44 1.15
CA ILE A 19 -5.16 -5.68 0.62
C ILE A 19 -4.94 -6.79 1.63
N SER A 20 -5.99 -7.60 1.87
CA SER A 20 -5.89 -8.84 2.64
C SER A 20 -6.18 -10.03 1.73
N ASP A 21 -5.43 -11.10 1.89
CA ASP A 21 -5.70 -12.36 1.20
C ASP A 21 -6.41 -13.40 2.09
N ASP A 22 -6.83 -14.50 1.48
CA ASP A 22 -7.54 -15.58 2.18
C ASP A 22 -6.66 -16.35 3.19
N ALA A 23 -5.34 -16.13 3.17
CA ALA A 23 -4.40 -16.71 4.12
C ALA A 23 -4.15 -15.81 5.34
N GLY A 24 -4.84 -14.67 5.44
CA GLY A 24 -4.70 -13.72 6.55
C GLY A 24 -3.45 -12.84 6.46
N ARG A 25 -2.85 -12.73 5.26
CA ARG A 25 -1.72 -11.84 5.00
C ARG A 25 -2.23 -10.49 4.51
N TRP A 26 -1.36 -9.49 4.61
CA TRP A 26 -1.64 -8.10 4.31
C TRP A 26 -0.54 -7.52 3.42
N ALA A 27 -0.91 -6.65 2.49
CA ALA A 27 0.03 -5.91 1.65
C ALA A 27 -0.53 -4.52 1.34
N ILE A 28 0.36 -3.59 1.01
CA ILE A 28 -0.02 -2.29 0.43
C ILE A 28 0.47 -2.26 -1.00
N SER A 29 -0.41 -1.87 -1.93
CA SER A 29 -0.09 -1.79 -3.35
C SER A 29 -0.44 -0.42 -3.91
N SER A 30 0.56 0.24 -4.51
CA SER A 30 0.42 1.43 -5.34
C SER A 30 0.39 1.10 -6.84
N GLY A 31 0.75 -0.13 -7.22
CA GLY A 31 0.77 -0.61 -8.60
C GLY A 31 -0.53 -1.31 -9.01
N GLY A 32 -1.01 -1.05 -10.23
CA GLY A 32 -2.22 -1.69 -10.72
C GLY A 32 -2.84 -1.05 -11.95
N MET A 33 -4.11 -1.38 -12.18
CA MET A 33 -4.97 -0.80 -13.20
C MET A 33 -6.35 -0.54 -12.61
N GLN A 34 -6.95 0.59 -12.94
CA GLN A 34 -8.33 0.92 -12.58
C GLN A 34 -9.06 1.62 -13.72
N ASN A 35 -10.38 1.70 -13.62
CA ASN A 35 -11.17 2.63 -14.44
C ASN A 35 -10.72 4.07 -14.20
N VAL A 36 -10.92 4.95 -15.19
CA VAL A 36 -10.64 6.39 -15.02
C VAL A 36 -11.56 6.95 -13.93
N PRO A 37 -11.02 7.55 -12.85
CA PRO A 37 -11.85 8.09 -11.78
C PRO A 37 -12.61 9.33 -12.25
N ASN A 38 -13.78 9.58 -11.67
CA ASN A 38 -14.47 10.86 -11.79
C ASN A 38 -14.01 11.77 -10.63
N ALA A 39 -13.57 12.99 -10.95
CA ALA A 39 -13.07 13.94 -9.95
C ALA A 39 -14.19 14.62 -9.14
N ASP A 40 -15.42 14.65 -9.67
CA ASP A 40 -16.54 15.40 -9.09
C ASP A 40 -17.50 14.51 -8.27
N GLU A 41 -17.47 13.19 -8.48
CA GLU A 41 -18.37 12.24 -7.80
C GLU A 41 -17.75 10.85 -7.61
N ALA A 42 -18.21 10.16 -6.56
CA ALA A 42 -17.84 8.77 -6.33
C ALA A 42 -18.59 7.86 -7.32
N ILE A 43 -17.83 7.04 -8.06
CA ILE A 43 -18.36 6.07 -9.02
C ILE A 43 -17.98 4.66 -8.62
N ALA A 44 -18.74 3.68 -9.11
CA ALA A 44 -18.29 2.29 -9.04
C ALA A 44 -17.04 2.12 -9.90
N ILE A 45 -15.96 1.60 -9.31
CA ILE A 45 -14.72 1.28 -10.00
C ILE A 45 -14.40 -0.19 -9.82
N SER A 46 -13.65 -0.74 -10.79
CA SER A 46 -12.95 -2.00 -10.65
C SER A 46 -11.46 -1.70 -10.67
N THR A 47 -10.75 -2.23 -9.67
CA THR A 47 -9.30 -2.06 -9.57
C THR A 47 -8.63 -3.42 -9.47
N LEU A 48 -7.57 -3.59 -10.25
CA LEU A 48 -6.66 -4.72 -10.16
C LEU A 48 -5.34 -4.20 -9.58
N PHE A 49 -4.88 -4.83 -8.50
CA PHE A 49 -3.61 -4.49 -7.86
C PHE A 49 -2.56 -5.56 -8.15
N PHE A 50 -1.31 -5.14 -8.35
CA PHE A 50 -0.18 -6.03 -8.50
C PHE A 50 0.59 -6.12 -7.18
N VAL A 51 0.57 -7.28 -6.55
CA VAL A 51 1.24 -7.54 -5.26
C VAL A 51 2.29 -8.61 -5.45
N GLU A 52 3.54 -8.33 -5.10
CA GLU A 52 4.61 -9.32 -5.18
C GLU A 52 4.62 -10.23 -3.95
N ALA A 53 5.23 -11.41 -4.06
CA ALA A 53 5.30 -12.36 -2.95
C ALA A 53 5.95 -11.77 -1.69
N VAL A 54 6.89 -10.83 -1.85
CA VAL A 54 7.64 -10.17 -0.77
C VAL A 54 6.83 -9.10 -0.04
N ASP A 55 5.71 -8.65 -0.61
CA ASP A 55 4.86 -7.61 -0.01
C ASP A 55 3.90 -8.16 1.04
N TRP A 56 3.65 -9.46 1.00
CA TRP A 56 2.72 -10.11 1.92
C TRP A 56 3.32 -10.25 3.31
N GLN A 57 2.71 -9.55 4.27
CA GLN A 57 3.10 -9.54 5.67
C GLN A 57 2.01 -10.14 6.55
N PRO A 58 2.37 -10.71 7.72
CA PRO A 58 1.41 -11.35 8.61
C PRO A 58 0.51 -10.34 9.37
N SER A 59 0.80 -9.04 9.30
CA SER A 59 -0.02 -8.01 9.95
C SER A 59 -0.09 -6.71 9.14
N ILE A 60 -1.16 -5.93 9.35
CA ILE A 60 -1.32 -4.59 8.76
C ILE A 60 -0.13 -3.69 9.10
N ARG A 61 0.39 -3.77 10.32
CA ARG A 61 1.51 -2.93 10.79
C ARG A 61 2.78 -3.23 10.00
N GLU A 62 3.08 -4.51 9.81
CA GLU A 62 4.24 -4.95 9.03
C GLU A 62 4.07 -4.61 7.54
N ALA A 63 2.86 -4.72 6.98
CA ALA A 63 2.58 -4.28 5.61
C ALA A 63 2.84 -2.77 5.40
N ILE A 64 2.45 -1.93 6.38
CA ILE A 64 2.75 -0.50 6.36
C ILE A 64 4.25 -0.25 6.47
N ASP A 65 4.94 -0.94 7.38
CA ASP A 65 6.40 -0.77 7.57
C ASP A 65 7.17 -1.11 6.28
N VAL A 66 6.81 -2.21 5.59
CA VAL A 66 7.43 -2.61 4.31
C VAL A 66 7.14 -1.60 3.19
N ALA A 67 5.92 -1.07 3.11
CA ALA A 67 5.57 -0.07 2.10
C ALA A 67 6.34 1.24 2.29
N ILE A 68 6.51 1.68 3.54
CA ILE A 68 7.34 2.84 3.90
C ILE A 68 8.80 2.61 3.52
N GLU A 69 9.34 1.43 3.82
CA GLU A 69 10.71 1.10 3.47
C GLU A 69 10.92 1.11 1.95
N LYS A 70 10.00 0.52 1.19
CA LYS A 70 10.04 0.54 -0.28
C LYS A 70 10.04 1.97 -0.82
N GLU A 71 9.15 2.83 -0.33
CA GLU A 71 9.11 4.25 -0.71
C GLU A 71 10.44 4.95 -0.45
N LEU A 72 11.07 4.71 0.71
CA LEU A 72 12.36 5.30 1.06
C LEU A 72 13.50 4.80 0.17
N VAL A 73 13.47 3.52 -0.23
CA VAL A 73 14.44 2.94 -1.16
C VAL A 73 14.26 3.54 -2.56
N GLU A 74 13.03 3.63 -3.06
CA GLU A 74 12.71 4.22 -4.36
C GLU A 74 13.05 5.72 -4.43
N ALA A 75 12.85 6.44 -3.32
CA ALA A 75 13.27 7.83 -3.16
C ALA A 75 14.79 8.02 -3.01
N GLY A 76 15.59 6.95 -3.04
CA GLY A 76 17.05 6.99 -2.89
C GLY A 76 17.53 7.38 -1.49
N THR A 77 16.67 7.21 -0.48
CA THR A 77 16.91 7.69 0.89
C THR A 77 17.51 6.61 1.81
N THR A 78 17.69 5.37 1.32
CA THR A 78 18.41 4.30 2.06
C THR A 78 19.08 3.32 1.07
N GLN A 79 20.37 3.04 1.26
CA GLN A 79 21.07 1.91 0.61
C GLN A 79 20.90 0.67 1.48
N ILE A 80 20.43 -0.42 0.88
CA ILE A 80 20.41 -1.74 1.52
C ILE A 80 21.88 -2.21 1.65
N VAL A 81 22.33 -2.42 2.90
CA VAL A 81 23.57 -3.15 3.23
C VAL A 81 23.26 -4.60 3.53
#